data_AF-A0A9N9CRU6-F1
#
_entry.id   AF-A0A9N9CRU6-F1
#
_cell.length_a   1.000
_cell.length_b   1.000
_cell.length_c   1.000
_cell.angle_alpha   90.00
_cell.angle_beta   90.00
_cell.angle_gamma   90.00
#
_symmetry.space_group_name_H-M   'P 1'
#
loop_
_entity.id
_entity.type
_entity.pdbx_description
1 polymer ?
#
loop_
_entity_poly.entity_id
_entity_poly.type
_entity_poly.pdbx_seq_one_letter_code
_entity_poly.pdbx_strand_id
1 'polypeptide(L)'
;FCEKDVSGKKLRNKKATSPKHLKTKIPRPQIIRYIEDSLRREFYREHPYELLKPQILMEKNEGIVEDHGELLCNLKFPCRVTGEDVIRYQTYLMKDQKFGKHQAYVEACNEFYKIRAREEVAERVAEEQALLFGSKISQSQTERSLWLEHKNLQKSEPRVINQVLRIMS
;
A
#
# COMPACT_ATOMS: atom_id res chain seq x y z
N PHE A 1 -69.05 -62.11 -0.51
CA PHE A 1 -68.71 -61.83 0.89
C PHE A 1 -67.32 -61.20 0.90
N CYS A 2 -67.09 -59.93 1.22
CA CYS A 2 -67.94 -58.91 1.82
C CYS A 2 -67.42 -57.52 1.41
N GLU A 3 -68.33 -56.56 1.49
CA GLU A 3 -68.32 -55.11 1.25
C GLU A 3 -67.06 -54.36 1.75
N LYS A 4 -66.49 -53.46 0.93
CA LYS A 4 -66.70 -51.99 0.87
C LYS A 4 -66.54 -51.27 2.21
N ASP A 5 -65.47 -50.48 2.31
CA ASP A 5 -65.46 -49.22 3.08
C ASP A 5 -64.62 -48.16 2.34
N VAL A 6 -65.32 -47.32 1.56
CA VAL A 6 -64.77 -46.10 0.97
C VAL A 6 -64.92 -44.98 1.99
N SER A 7 -63.95 -44.83 2.88
CA SER A 7 -63.87 -43.63 3.74
C SER A 7 -63.09 -42.53 3.01
N GLY A 8 -63.82 -41.74 2.22
CA GLY A 8 -63.31 -40.54 1.56
C GLY A 8 -62.89 -39.48 2.58
N LYS A 9 -61.60 -39.45 2.95
CA LYS A 9 -61.02 -38.35 3.72
C LYS A 9 -60.95 -37.12 2.81
N LYS A 10 -61.82 -36.13 3.05
CA LYS A 10 -61.68 -34.78 2.45
C LYS A 10 -60.30 -34.22 2.78
N LEU A 11 -59.42 -34.16 1.79
CA LEU A 11 -58.19 -33.36 1.87
C LEU A 11 -58.59 -31.91 2.08
N ARG A 12 -58.43 -31.40 3.30
CA ARG A 12 -58.60 -29.99 3.60
C ARG A 12 -57.53 -29.24 2.82
N ASN A 13 -57.92 -28.51 1.78
CA ASN A 13 -57.08 -27.54 1.11
C ASN A 13 -56.57 -26.53 2.14
N LYS A 14 -55.34 -26.74 2.64
CA LYS A 14 -54.62 -25.72 3.41
C LYS A 14 -54.33 -24.62 2.41
N LYS A 15 -54.99 -23.47 2.57
CA LYS A 15 -54.71 -22.26 1.79
C LYS A 15 -53.20 -22.00 1.86
N ALA A 16 -52.56 -21.87 0.70
CA ALA A 16 -51.15 -21.55 0.59
C ALA A 16 -50.88 -20.30 1.42
N THR A 17 -50.06 -20.44 2.47
CA THR A 17 -49.56 -19.30 3.24
C THR A 17 -48.84 -18.37 2.28
N SER A 18 -49.37 -17.14 2.19
CA SER A 18 -48.84 -16.02 1.43
C SER A 18 -47.31 -15.97 1.47
N PRO A 19 -46.61 -15.73 0.33
CA PRO A 19 -45.16 -15.70 0.24
C PRO A 19 -44.60 -14.40 0.85
N LYS A 20 -44.89 -14.12 2.12
CA LYS A 20 -44.42 -12.92 2.83
C LYS A 20 -42.94 -13.01 3.24
N HIS A 21 -42.29 -14.16 2.99
CA HIS A 21 -40.93 -14.46 3.45
C HIS A 21 -39.93 -14.86 2.35
N LEU A 22 -40.26 -14.76 1.06
CA LEU A 22 -39.25 -14.88 -0.01
C LEU A 22 -38.55 -13.53 -0.26
N LYS A 23 -38.13 -12.84 0.80
CA LYS A 23 -37.16 -11.75 0.65
C LYS A 23 -35.80 -12.41 0.42
N THR A 24 -35.47 -12.72 -0.84
CA THR A 24 -34.11 -13.06 -1.23
C THR A 24 -33.20 -11.93 -0.75
N LYS A 25 -32.13 -12.28 -0.01
CA LYS A 25 -31.11 -11.29 0.34
C LYS A 25 -30.59 -10.69 -0.96
N ILE A 26 -30.58 -9.37 -1.06
CA ILE A 26 -30.01 -8.66 -2.21
C ILE A 26 -28.58 -9.19 -2.41
N PRO A 27 -28.24 -9.73 -3.60
CA PRO A 27 -26.90 -10.24 -3.85
C PRO A 27 -25.91 -9.09 -3.73
N ARG A 28 -24.94 -9.23 -2.81
CA ARG A 28 -23.87 -8.26 -2.63
C ARG A 28 -22.66 -8.70 -3.47
N PRO A 29 -21.92 -7.77 -4.09
CA PRO A 29 -20.68 -8.12 -4.74
C PRO A 29 -19.71 -8.74 -3.74
N GLN A 30 -18.89 -9.68 -4.20
CA GLN A 30 -17.87 -10.29 -3.36
C GLN A 30 -16.71 -9.32 -3.15
N ILE A 31 -16.07 -9.41 -1.97
CA ILE A 31 -14.90 -8.59 -1.66
C ILE A 31 -13.70 -9.19 -2.40
N ILE A 32 -13.03 -8.37 -3.21
CA ILE A 32 -11.80 -8.76 -3.89
C ILE A 32 -10.67 -8.77 -2.85
N ARG A 33 -9.97 -9.89 -2.74
CA ARG A 33 -8.85 -10.07 -1.80
C ARG A 33 -7.67 -10.66 -2.54
N TYR A 34 -6.52 -10.02 -2.36
CA TYR A 34 -5.25 -10.46 -2.92
C TYR A 34 -4.34 -11.00 -1.82
N ILE A 35 -3.48 -11.96 -2.15
CA ILE A 35 -2.50 -12.49 -1.18
C ILE A 35 -1.45 -11.44 -0.86
N GLU A 36 -1.15 -10.60 -1.85
CA GLU A 36 -0.23 -9.48 -1.84
C GLU A 36 -0.64 -8.43 -0.80
N ASP A 37 -1.93 -8.26 -0.51
CA ASP A 37 -2.42 -7.30 0.48
C ASP A 37 -1.94 -7.63 1.90
N SER A 38 -1.77 -8.91 2.22
CA SER A 38 -1.17 -9.32 3.50
C SER A 38 0.31 -8.97 3.54
N LEU A 39 1.01 -9.17 2.43
CA LEU A 39 2.45 -8.88 2.31
C LEU A 39 2.71 -7.38 2.40
N ARG A 40 1.89 -6.54 1.74
CA ARG A 40 1.91 -5.07 1.87
C ARG A 40 1.83 -4.63 3.32
N ARG A 41 0.87 -5.17 4.07
CA ARG A 41 0.67 -4.83 5.50
C ARG A 41 1.82 -5.28 6.40
N GLU A 42 2.55 -6.31 6.02
CA GLU A 42 3.74 -6.76 6.74
C GLU A 42 4.92 -5.86 6.39
N PHE A 43 5.18 -5.64 5.10
CA PHE A 43 6.29 -4.83 4.62
C PHE A 43 6.26 -3.38 5.14
N TYR A 44 5.15 -2.65 4.94
CA TYR A 44 5.06 -1.23 5.34
C TYR A 44 4.96 -1.02 6.86
N ARG A 45 4.68 -2.08 7.62
CA ARG A 45 4.72 -2.02 9.08
C ARG A 45 6.15 -2.03 9.60
N GLU A 46 6.99 -2.88 9.02
CA GLU A 46 8.42 -2.93 9.34
C GLU A 46 9.18 -1.73 8.73
N HIS A 47 8.68 -1.16 7.63
CA HIS A 47 9.31 -0.05 6.89
C HIS A 47 8.42 1.21 6.84
N PRO A 48 8.14 1.88 7.97
CA PRO A 48 7.25 3.04 7.98
C PRO A 48 7.78 4.20 7.13
N TYR A 49 9.10 4.34 7.01
CA TYR A 49 9.74 5.42 6.25
C TYR A 49 9.64 5.25 4.73
N GLU A 50 9.35 4.04 4.23
CA GLU A 50 9.06 3.87 2.79
C GLU A 50 7.74 4.54 2.39
N LEU A 51 6.81 4.75 3.34
CA LEU A 51 5.59 5.52 3.08
C LEU A 51 5.84 7.02 2.89
N LEU A 52 6.98 7.54 3.37
CA LEU A 52 7.35 8.95 3.16
C LEU A 52 7.88 9.21 1.75
N LYS A 53 8.29 8.16 1.02
CA LYS A 53 8.77 8.29 -0.35
C LYS A 53 7.58 8.61 -1.26
N PRO A 54 7.64 9.69 -2.06
CA PRO A 54 6.52 10.08 -2.92
C PRO A 54 6.32 9.05 -4.04
N GLN A 55 5.07 8.63 -4.24
CA GLN A 55 4.66 7.70 -5.29
C GLN A 55 3.66 8.37 -6.25
N ILE A 56 3.78 8.05 -7.54
CA ILE A 56 2.86 8.51 -8.58
C ILE A 56 1.79 7.42 -8.76
N LEU A 57 0.53 7.76 -8.48
CA LEU A 57 -0.62 6.85 -8.64
C LEU A 57 -1.29 6.98 -10.02
N MET A 58 -0.85 7.95 -10.83
CA MET A 58 -1.34 8.07 -12.20
C MET A 58 -0.82 6.90 -13.02
N GLU A 59 -1.73 6.06 -13.47
CA GLU A 59 -1.43 4.98 -14.40
C GLU A 59 -0.95 5.58 -15.72
N LYS A 60 0.20 5.09 -16.21
CA LYS A 60 0.67 5.45 -17.53
C LYS A 60 -0.20 4.71 -18.53
N ASN A 61 -0.96 5.43 -19.36
CA ASN A 61 -1.88 4.84 -20.34
C ASN A 61 -1.10 3.97 -21.32
N GLU A 62 -1.13 2.65 -21.11
CA GLU A 62 -0.94 1.55 -22.06
C GLU A 62 -1.05 0.29 -21.19
N GLY A 63 -2.03 -0.58 -21.47
CA GLY A 63 -2.38 -1.76 -20.66
C GLY A 63 -1.33 -2.87 -20.63
N ILE A 64 -0.05 -2.52 -20.54
CA ILE A 64 1.08 -3.41 -20.42
C ILE A 64 1.24 -3.68 -18.92
N VAL A 65 0.78 -4.86 -18.51
CA VAL A 65 1.17 -5.48 -17.26
C VAL A 65 2.65 -5.79 -17.42
N GLU A 66 3.52 -4.91 -16.93
CA GLU A 66 4.99 -5.10 -16.93
C GLU A 66 5.33 -6.51 -16.44
N ASP A 67 5.95 -7.35 -17.26
CA ASP A 67 6.26 -8.74 -16.90
C ASP A 67 7.09 -8.80 -15.60
N HIS A 68 6.47 -9.31 -14.54
CA HIS A 68 6.88 -9.10 -13.14
C HIS A 68 8.07 -9.95 -12.65
N GLY A 69 8.75 -10.69 -13.52
CA GLY A 69 9.85 -11.58 -13.15
C GLY A 69 11.24 -10.94 -13.18
N GLU A 70 11.43 -9.87 -13.95
CA GLU A 70 12.77 -9.35 -14.25
C GLU A 70 13.17 -8.10 -13.46
N LEU A 71 12.24 -7.47 -12.74
CA LEU A 71 12.42 -6.10 -12.20
C LEU A 71 13.54 -5.96 -11.17
N LEU A 72 13.84 -6.99 -10.37
CA LEU A 72 15.00 -6.96 -9.46
C LEU A 72 16.27 -7.60 -10.07
N CYS A 73 16.12 -8.51 -11.03
CA CYS A 73 17.27 -9.19 -11.66
C CYS A 73 17.95 -8.33 -12.74
N ASN A 74 17.18 -7.57 -13.52
CA ASN A 74 17.69 -6.76 -14.61
C ASN A 74 18.04 -5.35 -14.11
N LEU A 75 19.12 -5.29 -13.32
CA LEU A 75 19.80 -4.11 -12.78
C LEU A 75 20.42 -3.19 -13.86
N LYS A 76 19.81 -3.09 -15.05
CA LYS A 76 20.32 -2.30 -16.18
C LYS A 76 20.06 -0.80 -16.02
N PHE A 77 19.08 -0.43 -15.20
CA PHE A 77 18.81 0.96 -14.83
C PHE A 77 18.46 1.00 -13.34
N PRO A 78 18.95 1.98 -12.56
CA PRO A 78 18.42 2.25 -11.23
C PRO A 78 17.00 2.82 -11.38
N CYS A 79 16.07 1.97 -11.81
CA CYS A 79 14.66 2.26 -11.72
C CYS A 79 14.35 2.43 -10.23
N ARG A 80 13.62 3.50 -9.88
CA ARG A 80 13.22 3.78 -8.50
C ARG A 80 12.50 2.56 -7.93
N VAL A 81 13.19 1.80 -7.08
CA VAL A 81 12.60 0.61 -6.46
C VAL A 81 11.62 1.07 -5.38
N THR A 82 10.44 0.47 -5.40
CA THR A 82 9.33 0.72 -4.48
C THR A 82 9.04 -0.51 -3.63
N GLY A 83 8.28 -0.34 -2.54
CA GLY A 83 7.81 -1.47 -1.74
C GLY A 83 6.97 -2.48 -2.54
N GLU A 84 6.28 -2.04 -3.60
CA GLU A 84 5.51 -2.93 -4.47
C GLU A 84 6.42 -3.87 -5.26
N ASP A 85 7.64 -3.45 -5.63
CA ASP A 85 8.62 -4.30 -6.30
C ASP A 85 9.10 -5.44 -5.40
N VAL A 86 9.33 -5.14 -4.12
CA VAL A 86 9.70 -6.14 -3.10
C VAL A 86 8.61 -7.20 -2.97
N ILE A 87 7.35 -6.78 -2.93
CA ILE A 87 6.20 -7.68 -2.75
C ILE A 87 5.96 -8.53 -3.99
N ARG A 88 6.14 -7.95 -5.18
CA ARG A 88 6.09 -8.70 -6.44
C ARG A 88 7.18 -9.75 -6.49
N TYR A 89 8.42 -9.40 -6.14
CA TYR A 89 9.52 -10.33 -6.10
C TYR A 89 9.34 -11.43 -5.04
N GLN A 90 8.87 -11.08 -3.84
CA GLN A 90 8.51 -12.06 -2.82
C GLN A 90 7.45 -13.05 -3.35
N THR A 91 6.44 -12.55 -4.05
CA THR A 91 5.38 -13.38 -4.65
C THR A 91 5.93 -14.29 -5.74
N TYR A 92 6.86 -13.78 -6.55
CA TYR A 92 7.58 -14.56 -7.56
C TYR A 92 8.40 -15.70 -6.93
N LEU A 93 9.21 -15.40 -5.90
CA LEU A 93 9.99 -16.40 -5.16
C LEU A 93 9.12 -17.50 -4.54
N MET A 94 7.93 -17.14 -4.06
CA MET A 94 6.96 -18.10 -3.52
C MET A 94 6.34 -18.98 -4.61
N LYS A 95 6.05 -18.43 -5.79
CA LYS A 95 5.40 -19.16 -6.90
C LYS A 95 6.36 -20.04 -7.68
N ASP A 96 7.50 -19.49 -8.12
CA ASP A 96 8.42 -20.14 -9.06
C ASP A 96 9.43 -21.03 -8.32
N GLN A 97 10.04 -20.48 -7.26
CA GLN A 97 11.13 -21.13 -6.53
C GLN A 97 10.64 -21.89 -5.28
N LYS A 98 9.32 -21.84 -5.00
CA LYS A 98 8.66 -22.53 -3.88
C LYS A 98 9.27 -22.22 -2.50
N PHE A 99 9.80 -21.02 -2.33
CA PHE A 99 10.30 -20.60 -1.02
C PHE A 99 9.18 -20.46 0.01
N GLY A 100 9.52 -20.70 1.28
CA GLY A 100 8.64 -20.36 2.39
C GLY A 100 8.42 -18.84 2.47
N LYS A 101 7.23 -18.41 2.93
CA LYS A 101 6.84 -16.98 3.00
C LYS A 101 7.92 -16.09 3.64
N HIS A 102 8.48 -16.55 4.77
CA HIS A 102 9.50 -15.80 5.51
C HIS A 102 10.84 -15.78 4.78
N GLN A 103 11.27 -16.90 4.20
CA GLN A 103 12.53 -16.96 3.44
C GLN A 103 12.47 -16.07 2.21
N ALA A 104 11.36 -16.10 1.48
CA ALA A 104 11.12 -15.21 0.34
C ALA A 104 11.13 -13.73 0.75
N TYR A 105 10.60 -13.41 1.93
CA TYR A 105 10.61 -12.04 2.47
C TYR A 105 12.03 -11.55 2.77
N VAL A 106 12.83 -12.38 3.47
CA VAL A 106 14.22 -12.03 3.82
C VAL A 106 15.06 -11.81 2.57
N GLU A 107 14.93 -12.70 1.57
CA GLU A 107 15.67 -12.55 0.31
C GLU A 107 15.27 -11.28 -0.44
N ALA A 108 13.96 -11.00 -0.55
CA ALA A 108 13.45 -9.81 -1.19
C ALA A 108 13.93 -8.51 -0.50
N CYS A 109 13.92 -8.50 0.83
CA CYS A 109 14.44 -7.37 1.61
C CYS A 109 15.96 -7.20 1.45
N ASN A 110 16.73 -8.28 1.40
CA ASN A 110 18.18 -8.21 1.19
C ASN A 110 18.54 -7.55 -0.13
N GLU A 111 17.88 -7.95 -1.22
CA GLU A 111 18.07 -7.31 -2.53
C GLU A 111 17.64 -5.84 -2.51
N PHE A 112 16.50 -5.56 -1.88
CA PHE A 112 16.02 -4.19 -1.70
C PHE A 112 17.03 -3.29 -0.96
N TYR A 113 17.64 -3.80 0.13
CA TYR A 113 18.64 -3.05 0.90
C TYR A 113 19.92 -2.81 0.10
N LYS A 114 20.38 -3.78 -0.70
CA LYS A 114 21.55 -3.59 -1.58
C LYS A 114 21.31 -2.45 -2.57
N ILE A 115 20.11 -2.39 -3.15
CA ILE A 115 19.74 -1.34 -4.10
C ILE A 115 19.68 0.01 -3.39
N ARG A 116 19.02 0.11 -2.24
CA ARG A 116 18.95 1.34 -1.45
C ARG A 116 20.31 1.86 -1.01
N ALA A 117 21.20 0.98 -0.55
CA ALA A 117 22.57 1.34 -0.19
C ALA A 117 23.35 1.87 -1.41
N ARG A 118 23.16 1.26 -2.58
CA ARG A 118 23.79 1.71 -3.83
C ARG A 118 23.27 3.08 -4.25
N GLU A 119 21.95 3.32 -4.16
CA GLU A 119 21.34 4.62 -4.45
C GLU A 119 21.93 5.72 -3.55
N GLU A 120 21.99 5.49 -2.23
CA GLU A 120 22.53 6.45 -1.27
C GLU A 120 24.01 6.78 -1.53
N VAL A 121 24.82 5.76 -1.80
CA VAL A 121 26.24 5.96 -2.13
C VAL A 121 26.39 6.73 -3.45
N ALA A 122 25.59 6.39 -4.46
CA ALA A 122 25.64 7.07 -5.76
C ALA A 122 25.24 8.55 -5.65
N GLU A 123 24.21 8.88 -4.88
CA GLU A 123 23.79 10.27 -4.63
C GLU A 123 24.90 11.07 -3.94
N ARG A 124 25.49 10.53 -2.86
CA ARG A 124 26.60 11.17 -2.14
C ARG A 124 27.81 11.42 -3.04
N VAL A 125 28.23 10.41 -3.79
CA VAL A 125 29.38 10.53 -4.69
C VAL A 125 29.09 11.55 -5.80
N ALA A 126 27.87 11.61 -6.31
CA ALA A 126 27.49 12.59 -7.33
C ALA A 126 27.55 14.03 -6.79
N GLU A 127 27.11 14.27 -5.56
CA GLU A 127 27.23 15.57 -4.90
C GLU A 127 28.68 15.99 -4.70
N GLU A 128 29.52 15.08 -4.17
CA GLU A 128 30.96 15.32 -3.96
C GLU A 128 31.68 15.64 -5.27
N GLN A 129 31.40 14.88 -6.33
CA GLN A 129 31.94 15.13 -7.64
C GLN A 129 31.48 16.47 -8.19
N ALA A 130 30.19 16.80 -8.10
CA ALA A 130 29.66 18.08 -8.57
C ALA A 130 30.36 19.27 -7.88
N LEU A 131 30.59 19.19 -6.57
CA LEU A 131 31.34 20.19 -5.82
C LEU A 131 32.79 20.31 -6.28
N LEU A 132 33.46 19.18 -6.49
CA LEU A 132 34.84 19.14 -6.97
C LEU A 132 34.99 19.81 -8.34
N PHE A 133 34.02 19.62 -9.23
CA PHE A 133 33.97 20.25 -10.56
C PHE A 133 33.47 21.71 -10.53
N GLY A 134 33.30 22.30 -9.35
CA GLY A 134 32.95 23.71 -9.18
C GLY A 134 31.46 24.02 -9.32
N SER A 135 30.59 23.02 -9.23
CA SER A 135 29.14 23.23 -9.16
C SER A 135 28.77 23.98 -7.88
N LYS A 136 27.89 24.98 -8.00
CA LYS A 136 27.33 25.71 -6.86
C LYS A 136 26.02 25.06 -6.47
N ILE A 137 26.01 24.36 -5.34
CA ILE A 137 24.79 23.78 -4.78
C ILE A 137 23.90 24.92 -4.24
N SER A 138 22.60 24.81 -4.49
CA SER A 138 21.60 25.72 -3.92
C SER A 138 21.40 25.44 -2.43
N GLN A 139 20.48 26.17 -1.78
CA GLN A 139 20.17 25.96 -0.36
C GLN A 139 19.80 24.50 -0.08
N SER A 140 20.44 23.92 0.94
CA SER A 140 20.11 22.57 1.40
C SER A 140 18.66 22.48 1.90
N GLN A 141 18.07 21.28 1.87
CA GLN A 141 16.73 21.08 2.44
C GLN A 141 16.68 21.44 3.94
N THR A 142 17.77 21.23 4.66
CA THR A 142 17.92 21.61 6.07
C THR A 142 17.86 23.12 6.24
N GLU A 143 18.63 23.89 5.47
CA GLU A 143 18.58 25.35 5.50
C GLU A 143 17.19 25.89 5.17
N ARG A 144 16.55 25.33 4.13
CA ARG A 144 15.19 25.70 3.75
C ARG A 144 14.19 25.43 4.86
N SER A 145 14.32 24.31 5.57
CA SER A 145 13.45 23.94 6.69
C SER A 145 13.63 24.87 7.87
N LEU A 146 14.88 25.15 8.27
CA LEU A 146 15.20 26.11 9.35
C LEU A 146 14.67 27.51 9.04
N TRP A 147 14.78 27.96 7.78
CA TRP A 147 14.23 29.23 7.36
C TRP A 147 12.70 29.27 7.49
N LEU A 148 12.02 28.18 7.11
CA LEU A 148 10.56 28.08 7.21
C LEU A 148 10.09 28.04 8.68
N GLU A 149 10.81 27.32 9.53
CA GLU A 149 10.58 27.29 10.98
C GLU A 149 10.74 28.66 11.60
N HIS A 150 11.85 29.35 11.32
CA HIS A 150 12.09 30.71 11.80
C HIS A 150 10.97 31.67 11.37
N LYS A 151 10.56 31.61 10.10
CA LYS A 151 9.45 32.42 9.58
C LYS A 151 8.13 32.10 10.29
N ASN A 152 7.88 30.86 10.66
CA ASN A 152 6.67 30.46 11.39
C ASN A 152 6.73 30.90 12.86
N LEU A 153 7.90 30.84 13.51
CA LEU A 153 8.10 31.35 14.87
C LEU A 153 7.77 32.84 14.93
N GLN A 154 8.37 33.66 14.05
CA GLN A 154 8.09 35.11 13.96
C GLN A 154 6.59 35.43 13.81
N LYS A 155 5.86 34.64 13.03
CA LYS A 155 4.41 34.80 12.86
C LYS A 155 3.62 34.41 14.11
N SER A 156 4.12 33.46 14.89
CA SER A 156 3.46 32.93 16.08
C SER A 156 3.66 33.80 17.32
N GLU A 157 4.83 34.44 17.47
CA GLU A 157 5.16 35.35 18.58
C GLU A 157 4.02 36.31 18.97
N PRO A 158 3.47 37.16 18.07
CA PRO A 158 2.41 38.09 18.45
C PRO A 158 1.10 37.38 18.84
N ARG A 159 0.83 36.19 18.30
CA ARG A 159 -0.37 35.41 18.67
C ARG A 159 -0.24 34.87 20.09
N VAL A 160 0.94 34.37 20.44
CA VAL A 160 1.23 33.88 21.79
C VAL A 160 1.16 35.02 22.80
N ILE A 161 1.80 36.15 22.50
CA ILE A 161 1.75 37.34 23.36
C ILE A 161 0.30 37.78 23.59
N ASN A 162 -0.50 37.91 22.52
CA ASN A 162 -1.92 38.27 22.64
C ASN A 162 -2.72 37.24 23.44
N GLN A 163 -2.43 35.95 23.29
CA GLN A 163 -3.09 34.89 24.04
C GLN A 163 -2.74 34.95 25.54
N VAL A 164 -1.48 35.20 25.87
CA VAL A 164 -1.03 35.37 27.27
C VAL A 164 -1.66 36.61 27.88
N LEU A 165 -1.65 37.75 27.18
CA LEU A 165 -2.30 38.98 27.64
C LEU A 165 -3.81 38.78 27.88
N ARG A 166 -4.48 37.98 27.05
CA ARG A 166 -5.90 37.62 27.24
C ARG A 166 -6.14 36.74 28.48
N ILE A 167 -5.20 35.86 28.84
CA ILE A 167 -5.31 35.01 30.04
C ILE A 167 -5.04 35.81 31.32
N MET A 168 -4.18 36.83 31.24
CA MET A 168 -3.80 37.67 32.38
C MET A 168 -4.79 38.81 32.68
N SER A 169 -5.66 39.16 31.72
CA SER A 169 -6.74 40.13 31.88
C SER A 169 -8.02 39.48 32.39
#